data_AF-A0A955LIK0-F1
#
_entry.id   AF-A0A955LIK0-F1
#
_cell.length_a   1.000
_cell.length_b   1.000
_cell.length_c   1.000
_cell.angle_alpha   90.00
_cell.angle_beta   90.00
_cell.angle_gamma   90.00
#
_symmetry.space_group_name_H-M   'P 1'
#
loop_
_entity.id
_entity.type
_entity.pdbx_description
1 polymer ?
#
loop_
_entity_poly.entity_id
_entity_poly.type
_entity_poly.pdbx_seq_one_letter_code
_entity_poly.pdbx_strand_id
1 'polypeptide(L)'
;MQRIRNWFAQKFSKRVTPACGHVSALVETREIFGELYTDLQLPGGKDGTAEYCFDCLADMAIQCPWCDRPIVVGYDVTLYSPEDQDQEKYLSKPHVVAYSKEPLQLVGCPRMDCADTSMDYAGEWIPDAQGKGHVHRYRSGTEELMQTDAPFVLRDL
;
A
#
# COMPACT_ATOMS: atom_id res chain seq x y z
N MET A 1 -29.06 -22.57 14.23
CA MET A 1 -27.80 -21.92 14.66
C MET A 1 -26.54 -22.74 14.39
N GLN A 2 -26.54 -24.08 14.45
CA GLN A 2 -25.35 -24.93 14.15
C GLN A 2 -24.76 -24.73 12.74
N ARG A 3 -25.61 -24.59 11.70
CA ARG A 3 -25.19 -24.44 10.30
C ARG A 3 -24.41 -23.15 10.02
N ILE A 4 -24.77 -22.04 10.67
CA ILE A 4 -24.08 -20.75 10.53
C ILE A 4 -22.71 -20.81 11.24
N ARG A 5 -22.65 -21.42 12.42
CA ARG A 5 -21.38 -21.67 13.13
C ARG A 5 -20.43 -22.57 12.34
N ASN A 6 -20.94 -23.63 11.69
CA ASN A 6 -20.11 -24.50 10.87
C ASN A 6 -19.62 -23.83 9.58
N TRP A 7 -20.43 -22.93 9.00
CA TRP A 7 -20.03 -22.12 7.84
C TRP A 7 -18.95 -21.09 8.19
N PHE A 8 -19.10 -20.36 9.31
CA PHE A 8 -18.05 -19.49 9.85
C PHE A 8 -16.78 -20.29 10.18
N ALA A 9 -16.91 -21.38 10.93
CA ALA A 9 -15.77 -22.23 11.24
C ALA A 9 -15.05 -22.70 9.97
N GLN A 10 -15.74 -23.19 8.93
CA GLN A 10 -15.11 -23.62 7.67
C GLN A 10 -14.44 -22.50 6.87
N LYS A 11 -14.96 -21.27 6.90
CA LYS A 11 -14.44 -20.14 6.12
C LYS A 11 -13.23 -19.47 6.80
N PHE A 12 -13.22 -19.41 8.14
CA PHE A 12 -12.18 -18.77 8.95
C PHE A 12 -11.12 -19.73 9.53
N SER A 13 -11.25 -21.06 9.33
CA SER A 13 -10.27 -22.05 9.80
C SER A 13 -9.29 -22.54 8.73
N LYS A 14 -9.43 -22.12 7.48
CA LYS A 14 -8.43 -22.43 6.45
C LYS A 14 -7.19 -21.57 6.70
N ARG A 15 -6.13 -22.24 7.13
CA ARG A 15 -4.80 -21.66 7.33
C ARG A 15 -3.88 -22.08 6.20
N VAL A 16 -2.97 -21.20 5.85
CA VAL A 16 -1.89 -21.44 4.90
C VAL A 16 -0.57 -21.06 5.57
N THR A 17 0.51 -21.59 5.03
CA THR A 17 1.87 -21.18 5.39
C THR A 17 2.46 -20.51 4.16
N PRO A 18 2.45 -19.16 4.08
CA PRO A 18 3.06 -18.42 2.98
C PRO A 18 4.57 -18.67 2.92
N ALA A 19 5.23 -18.20 1.86
CA ALA A 19 6.68 -18.38 1.66
C ALA A 19 7.52 -17.82 2.83
N CYS A 20 7.02 -16.82 3.55
CA CYS A 20 7.64 -16.30 4.78
C CYS A 20 7.70 -17.32 5.96
N GLY A 21 7.01 -18.45 5.89
CA GLY A 21 7.05 -19.52 6.89
C GLY A 21 6.09 -19.36 8.08
N HIS A 22 5.36 -18.25 8.18
CA HIS A 22 4.40 -17.99 9.26
C HIS A 22 3.02 -18.59 8.95
N VAL A 23 2.38 -19.22 9.94
CA VAL A 23 1.02 -19.74 9.75
C VAL A 23 0.01 -18.59 9.80
N SER A 24 -0.79 -18.44 8.77
CA SER A 24 -1.77 -17.36 8.64
C SER A 24 -3.14 -17.89 8.25
N ALA A 25 -4.21 -17.26 8.72
CA ALA A 25 -5.54 -17.52 8.18
C ALA A 25 -5.63 -16.98 6.73
N LEU A 26 -6.51 -17.56 5.89
CA LEU A 26 -6.78 -17.00 4.56
C LEU A 26 -7.54 -15.69 4.61
N VAL A 27 -8.37 -15.52 5.65
CA VAL A 27 -9.16 -14.32 5.91
C VAL A 27 -9.06 -13.98 7.38
N GLU A 28 -8.76 -12.74 7.72
CA GLU A 28 -8.77 -12.30 9.12
C GLU A 28 -9.11 -10.82 9.30
N THR A 29 -9.32 -10.46 10.58
CA THR A 29 -9.43 -9.09 11.02
C THR A 29 -8.13 -8.70 11.70
N ARG A 30 -7.58 -7.53 11.36
CA ARG A 30 -6.32 -7.05 11.91
C ARG A 30 -6.35 -5.55 12.15
N GLU A 31 -5.73 -5.11 13.24
CA GLU A 31 -5.51 -3.71 13.54
C GLU A 31 -4.10 -3.30 13.07
N ILE A 32 -4.01 -2.22 12.31
CA ILE A 32 -2.74 -1.68 11.78
C ILE A 32 -2.75 -0.17 12.08
N PHE A 33 -1.75 0.30 12.83
CA PHE A 33 -1.67 1.67 13.38
C PHE A 33 -3.00 2.23 13.95
N GLY A 34 -3.76 1.40 14.67
CA GLY A 34 -5.03 1.81 15.29
C GLY A 34 -6.26 1.75 14.38
N GLU A 35 -6.11 1.40 13.08
CA GLU A 35 -7.22 1.20 12.15
C GLU A 35 -7.53 -0.31 12.03
N LEU A 36 -8.79 -0.68 12.22
CA LEU A 36 -9.25 -2.07 12.16
C LEU A 36 -9.67 -2.44 10.74
N TYR A 37 -8.95 -3.38 10.14
CA TYR A 37 -9.26 -3.96 8.83
C TYR A 37 -9.95 -5.30 9.01
N THR A 38 -11.21 -5.39 8.58
CA THR A 38 -12.00 -6.61 8.65
C THR A 38 -12.00 -7.35 7.33
N ASP A 39 -12.06 -8.69 7.37
CA ASP A 39 -12.16 -9.54 6.19
C ASP A 39 -11.01 -9.37 5.18
N LEU A 40 -9.81 -9.02 5.65
CA LEU A 40 -8.60 -9.00 4.82
C LEU A 40 -8.37 -10.39 4.24
N GLN A 41 -8.07 -10.47 2.94
CA GLN A 41 -7.77 -11.74 2.27
C GLN A 41 -6.30 -11.78 1.91
N LEU A 42 -5.63 -12.92 2.16
CA LEU A 42 -4.25 -13.09 1.75
C LEU A 42 -4.14 -13.04 0.21
N PRO A 43 -3.24 -12.20 -0.34
CA PRO A 43 -2.91 -12.25 -1.76
C PRO A 43 -2.51 -13.68 -2.17
N GLY A 44 -3.09 -14.20 -3.25
CA GLY A 44 -2.80 -15.57 -3.73
C GLY A 44 -3.54 -16.71 -3.01
N GLY A 45 -4.45 -16.41 -2.08
CA GLY A 45 -5.14 -17.39 -1.22
C GLY A 45 -6.07 -18.41 -1.91
N LYS A 46 -6.29 -18.32 -3.23
CA LYS A 46 -7.09 -19.30 -4.00
C LYS A 46 -6.25 -20.42 -4.63
N ASP A 47 -4.99 -20.12 -4.98
CA ASP A 47 -4.14 -21.01 -5.78
C ASP A 47 -2.89 -21.49 -5.03
N GLY A 48 -2.78 -21.16 -3.73
CA GLY A 48 -1.96 -21.90 -2.78
C GLY A 48 -0.52 -21.44 -2.57
N THR A 49 -0.13 -20.25 -3.06
CA THR A 49 1.20 -19.67 -2.76
C THR A 49 1.09 -18.18 -2.44
N ALA A 50 0.64 -17.86 -1.23
CA ALA A 50 0.88 -16.52 -0.68
C ALA A 50 2.38 -16.38 -0.39
N GLU A 51 2.98 -15.24 -0.71
CA GLU A 51 4.38 -14.97 -0.37
C GLU A 51 4.51 -14.54 1.10
N TYR A 52 3.58 -13.71 1.57
CA TYR A 52 3.60 -13.08 2.88
C TYR A 52 2.36 -13.44 3.70
N CYS A 53 2.52 -13.59 5.03
CA CYS A 53 1.41 -13.64 5.97
C CYS A 53 0.91 -12.23 6.30
N PHE A 54 -0.22 -12.13 7.00
CA PHE A 54 -0.75 -10.84 7.44
C PHE A 54 0.16 -10.11 8.44
N ASP A 55 0.92 -10.82 9.29
CA ASP A 55 1.91 -10.17 10.15
C ASP A 55 2.99 -9.49 9.30
N CYS A 56 3.57 -10.19 8.32
CA CYS A 56 4.56 -9.62 7.42
C CYS A 56 4.00 -8.44 6.62
N LEU A 57 2.76 -8.53 6.12
CA LEU A 57 2.12 -7.44 5.40
C LEU A 57 1.84 -6.23 6.31
N ALA A 58 1.50 -6.45 7.57
CA ALA A 58 1.30 -5.39 8.55
C ALA A 58 2.62 -4.71 8.92
N ASP A 59 3.71 -5.45 9.05
CA ASP A 59 5.05 -4.89 9.30
C ASP A 59 5.56 -4.03 8.13
N MET A 60 5.06 -4.28 6.91
CA MET A 60 5.34 -3.47 5.73
C MET A 60 4.42 -2.24 5.59
N ALA A 61 3.41 -2.08 6.44
CA ALA A 61 2.53 -0.93 6.38
C ALA A 61 3.27 0.36 6.75
N ILE A 62 2.84 1.46 6.15
CA ILE A 62 3.36 2.80 6.41
C ILE A 62 2.21 3.72 6.83
N GLN A 63 2.52 4.94 7.28
CA GLN A 63 1.52 5.94 7.60
C GLN A 63 1.57 7.09 6.60
N CYS A 64 0.38 7.58 6.22
CA CYS A 64 0.27 8.77 5.41
C CYS A 64 0.73 10.00 6.21
N PRO A 65 1.67 10.82 5.71
CA PRO A 65 2.22 11.94 6.48
C PRO A 65 1.21 13.06 6.78
N TRP A 66 0.08 13.12 6.06
CA TRP A 66 -0.96 14.15 6.22
C TRP A 66 -2.06 13.77 7.21
N CYS A 67 -2.63 12.57 7.08
CA CYS A 67 -3.77 12.13 7.91
C CYS A 67 -3.42 10.98 8.87
N ASP A 68 -2.16 10.56 8.94
CA ASP A 68 -1.61 9.50 9.81
C ASP A 68 -2.26 8.12 9.67
N ARG A 69 -3.20 7.95 8.74
CA ARG A 69 -3.85 6.68 8.46
C ARG A 69 -2.89 5.69 7.78
N PRO A 70 -3.06 4.38 8.02
CA PRO A 70 -2.24 3.37 7.40
C PRO A 70 -2.39 3.36 5.88
N ILE A 71 -1.30 3.00 5.23
CA ILE A 71 -1.20 2.56 3.85
C ILE A 71 -0.63 1.14 3.91
N VAL A 72 -1.45 0.17 3.54
CA VAL A 72 -1.09 -1.25 3.59
C VAL A 72 -0.73 -1.74 2.19
N VAL A 73 -0.08 -2.90 2.11
CA VAL A 73 0.26 -3.52 0.82
C VAL A 73 -0.99 -3.70 -0.05
N GLY A 74 -0.86 -3.36 -1.32
CA GLY A 74 -1.93 -3.39 -2.32
C GLY A 74 -2.77 -2.10 -2.37
N TYR A 75 -2.46 -1.11 -1.52
CA TYR A 75 -3.14 0.19 -1.59
C TYR A 75 -2.50 1.03 -2.67
N ASP A 76 -3.35 1.70 -3.43
CA ASP A 76 -2.96 2.83 -4.26
C ASP A 76 -2.29 3.89 -3.38
N VAL A 77 -1.29 4.56 -3.95
CA VAL A 77 -0.54 5.63 -3.30
C VAL A 77 -0.48 6.87 -4.17
N THR A 78 -0.30 8.01 -3.52
CA THR A 78 0.06 9.28 -4.16
C THR A 78 1.52 9.61 -3.84
N LEU A 79 2.15 10.44 -4.66
CA LEU A 79 3.47 10.99 -4.40
C LEU A 79 3.35 12.49 -4.37
N TYR A 80 3.59 13.08 -3.20
CA TYR A 80 3.40 14.52 -3.02
C TYR A 80 4.62 15.18 -2.41
N SER A 81 4.95 16.34 -2.94
CA SER A 81 5.95 17.23 -2.39
C SER A 81 5.25 18.21 -1.45
N PRO A 82 5.56 18.23 -0.15
CA PRO A 82 4.94 19.19 0.75
C PRO A 82 5.20 20.62 0.27
N GLU A 83 4.16 21.46 0.28
CA GLU A 83 4.26 22.90 -0.07
C GLU A 83 4.90 23.72 1.03
N ASP A 84 4.81 23.25 2.28
CA ASP A 84 5.43 23.93 3.40
C ASP A 84 6.96 23.76 3.38
N GLN A 85 7.66 24.74 3.98
CA GLN A 85 9.11 24.72 4.06
C GLN A 85 9.62 23.81 5.18
N ASP A 86 8.73 23.25 6.00
CA ASP A 86 9.07 22.44 7.17
C ASP A 86 9.05 20.94 6.83
N GLN A 87 9.95 20.56 5.93
CA GLN A 87 10.11 19.17 5.48
C GLN A 87 10.47 18.22 6.63
N GLU A 88 11.16 18.72 7.67
CA GLU A 88 11.57 17.93 8.83
C GLU A 88 10.37 17.48 9.67
N LYS A 89 9.31 18.28 9.76
CA LYS A 89 8.06 17.90 10.43
C LYS A 89 7.45 16.63 9.87
N TYR A 90 7.56 16.40 8.56
CA TYR A 90 7.01 15.20 7.93
C TYR A 90 7.97 14.01 8.04
N LEU A 91 9.27 14.24 7.84
CA LEU A 91 10.28 13.18 7.88
C LEU A 91 10.57 12.64 9.28
N SER A 92 10.29 13.42 10.33
CA SER A 92 10.45 12.99 11.72
C SER A 92 9.33 12.07 12.21
N LYS A 93 8.20 11.99 11.50
CA LYS A 93 7.11 11.08 11.86
C LYS A 93 7.52 9.62 11.63
N PRO A 94 7.24 8.72 12.60
CA PRO A 94 7.51 7.30 12.42
C PRO A 94 6.66 6.74 11.28
N HIS A 95 7.17 5.72 10.59
CA HIS A 95 6.47 5.03 9.49
C HIS A 95 6.10 5.90 8.28
N VAL A 96 6.61 7.14 8.18
CA VAL A 96 6.53 7.94 6.95
C VAL A 96 7.67 7.55 6.01
N VAL A 97 7.35 7.40 4.72
CA VAL A 97 8.32 7.02 3.69
C VAL A 97 8.52 8.15 2.69
N ALA A 98 9.78 8.50 2.47
CA ALA A 98 10.20 9.35 1.37
C ALA A 98 10.48 8.50 0.12
N TYR A 99 9.78 8.81 -0.97
CA TYR A 99 10.03 8.22 -2.29
C TYR A 99 11.26 8.85 -2.96
N SER A 100 11.38 10.18 -2.89
CA SER A 100 12.54 10.95 -3.33
C SER A 100 12.92 11.96 -2.26
N LYS A 101 14.21 12.30 -2.15
CA LYS A 101 14.70 13.33 -1.23
C LYS A 101 14.97 14.67 -1.93
N GLU A 102 15.25 14.66 -3.23
CA GLU A 102 15.61 15.84 -4.01
C GLU A 102 14.98 15.77 -5.41
N PRO A 103 13.84 16.45 -5.66
CA PRO A 103 12.99 17.12 -4.67
C PRO A 103 12.36 16.12 -3.69
N LEU A 104 12.05 16.56 -2.47
CA LEU A 104 11.37 15.71 -1.48
C LEU A 104 9.99 15.30 -1.99
N GLN A 105 9.75 14.00 -2.08
CA GLN A 105 8.45 13.41 -2.38
C GLN A 105 8.15 12.35 -1.35
N LEU A 106 6.98 12.46 -0.71
CA LEU A 106 6.53 11.52 0.31
C LEU A 106 5.40 10.65 -0.23
N VAL A 107 5.30 9.43 0.30
CA VAL A 107 4.23 8.49 -0.03
C VAL A 107 2.96 8.86 0.74
N GLY A 108 1.88 9.14 0.01
CA GLY A 108 0.58 9.51 0.56
C GLY A 108 -0.53 8.51 0.24
N CYS A 109 -1.67 8.64 0.91
CA CYS A 109 -2.86 7.85 0.59
C CYS A 109 -3.81 8.64 -0.34
N PRO A 110 -4.54 7.98 -1.25
CA PRO A 110 -5.46 8.60 -2.21
C PRO A 110 -6.83 8.90 -1.60
N ARG A 111 -6.99 8.81 -0.27
CA ARG A 111 -8.28 9.03 0.38
C ARG A 111 -8.67 10.49 0.20
N MET A 112 -9.87 10.73 -0.34
CA MET A 112 -10.37 12.06 -0.70
C MET A 112 -10.49 13.03 0.49
N ASP A 113 -10.59 12.50 1.71
CA ASP A 113 -10.65 13.25 2.95
C ASP A 113 -9.27 13.47 3.60
N CYS A 114 -8.17 12.99 2.99
CA CYS A 114 -6.83 13.09 3.56
C CYS A 114 -6.06 14.35 3.18
N ALA A 115 -6.22 14.87 1.95
CA ALA A 115 -5.39 15.99 1.51
C ALA A 115 -6.09 16.83 0.43
N ASP A 116 -5.81 18.13 0.48
CA ASP A 116 -6.11 19.14 -0.55
C ASP A 116 -5.59 18.78 -1.96
N THR A 117 -4.87 17.66 -2.11
CA THR A 117 -4.16 17.21 -3.33
C THR A 117 -4.41 15.73 -3.68
N SER A 118 -5.48 15.12 -3.12
CA SER A 118 -5.74 13.67 -3.11
C SER A 118 -6.15 13.00 -4.45
N MET A 119 -5.80 13.55 -5.62
CA MET A 119 -6.32 13.05 -6.91
C MET A 119 -5.29 12.37 -7.81
N ASP A 120 -4.00 12.58 -7.59
CA ASP A 120 -2.97 12.04 -8.48
C ASP A 120 -2.47 10.67 -8.01
N TYR A 121 -3.10 9.63 -8.58
CA TYR A 121 -2.66 8.24 -8.41
C TYR A 121 -1.25 8.07 -8.97
N ALA A 122 -0.33 7.70 -8.09
CA ALA A 122 1.08 7.59 -8.42
C ALA A 122 1.53 6.14 -8.66
N GLY A 123 0.79 5.17 -8.16
CA GLY A 123 1.21 3.78 -8.12
C GLY A 123 0.54 3.00 -7.00
N GLU A 124 1.15 1.88 -6.65
CA GLU A 124 0.69 0.96 -5.61
C GLU A 124 1.81 0.69 -4.59
N TRP A 125 1.45 0.53 -3.33
CA TRP A 125 2.37 0.07 -2.28
C TRP A 125 2.52 -1.45 -2.33
N ILE A 126 3.70 -1.96 -2.70
CA ILE A 126 3.94 -3.39 -2.86
C ILE A 126 5.17 -3.87 -2.07
N PRO A 127 5.27 -5.17 -1.74
CA PRO A 127 6.49 -5.73 -1.15
C PRO A 127 7.65 -5.74 -2.15
N ASP A 128 8.87 -5.50 -1.67
CA ASP A 128 10.11 -5.76 -2.37
C ASP A 128 10.62 -7.19 -2.09
N ALA A 129 11.72 -7.57 -2.76
CA ALA A 129 12.33 -8.90 -2.61
C ALA A 129 12.93 -9.15 -1.21
N GLN A 130 13.08 -8.11 -0.39
CA GLN A 130 13.62 -8.15 0.97
C GLN A 130 12.51 -8.12 2.04
N GLY A 131 11.24 -8.11 1.63
CA GLY A 131 10.11 -8.03 2.55
C GLY A 131 9.92 -6.65 3.17
N LYS A 132 10.31 -5.57 2.48
CA LYS A 132 9.96 -4.19 2.81
C LYS A 132 8.98 -3.66 1.77
N GLY A 133 8.13 -2.71 2.15
CA GLY A 133 7.26 -2.07 1.17
C GLY A 133 8.01 -1.02 0.32
N HIS A 134 7.61 -0.87 -0.93
CA HIS A 134 8.05 0.18 -1.83
C HIS A 134 6.92 0.61 -2.78
N VAL A 135 7.11 1.75 -3.44
CA VAL A 135 6.15 2.25 -4.44
C VAL A 135 6.43 1.62 -5.80
N HIS A 136 5.43 0.92 -6.35
CA HIS A 136 5.38 0.54 -7.75
C HIS A 136 4.67 1.62 -8.56
N ARG A 137 5.43 2.40 -9.34
CA ARG A 137 4.90 3.53 -10.12
C ARG A 137 4.07 3.06 -11.31
N TYR A 138 2.87 3.60 -11.46
CA TYR A 138 2.17 3.58 -12.75
C TYR A 138 2.60 4.83 -13.52
N ARG A 139 3.37 4.62 -14.60
CA ARG A 139 3.76 5.73 -15.48
C ARG A 139 2.63 5.99 -16.45
N SER A 140 2.26 7.25 -16.61
CA SER A 140 1.39 7.65 -17.71
C SER A 140 2.09 7.44 -19.05
N GLY A 141 1.33 7.22 -20.13
CA GLY A 141 1.90 7.15 -21.48
C GLY A 141 2.71 8.41 -21.84
N THR A 142 2.33 9.58 -21.30
CA THR A 142 3.08 10.83 -21.45
C THR A 142 4.43 10.77 -20.73
N GLU A 143 4.50 10.27 -19.50
CA GLU A 143 5.76 10.08 -18.79
C GLU A 143 6.69 9.08 -19.50
N GLU A 144 6.12 8.00 -20.05
CA GLU A 144 6.89 7.05 -20.85
C GLU A 144 7.43 7.70 -22.13
N LEU A 145 6.61 8.49 -22.83
CA LEU A 145 7.03 9.24 -24.01
C LEU A 145 8.11 10.28 -23.70
N MET A 146 8.01 11.00 -22.58
CA MET A 146 9.01 11.96 -22.10
C MET A 146 10.37 11.33 -21.78
N GLN A 147 10.43 10.02 -21.54
CA GLN A 147 11.69 9.28 -21.33
C GLN A 147 12.30 8.77 -22.63
N THR A 148 11.59 8.85 -23.74
CA THR A 148 12.17 8.58 -25.05
C THR A 148 12.91 9.83 -25.53
N ASP A 149 14.13 9.68 -26.07
CA ASP A 149 14.82 10.77 -26.78
C ASP A 149 14.13 11.12 -28.12
N ALA A 150 12.95 10.56 -28.40
CA ALA A 150 12.22 10.77 -29.62
C ALA A 150 11.34 12.02 -29.51
N PRO A 151 11.39 12.95 -30.49
CA PRO A 151 10.48 14.07 -30.51
C PRO A 151 9.04 13.59 -30.71
N PHE A 152 8.14 13.95 -29.80
CA PHE A 152 6.70 13.71 -29.93
C PHE A 152 5.91 15.02 -29.83
N VAL A 153 4.77 15.07 -30.49
CA VAL A 153 3.86 16.22 -30.46
C VAL A 153 2.57 15.78 -29.78
N LEU A 154 2.30 16.33 -28.60
CA LEU A 154 0.98 16.26 -27.97
C LEU A 154 0.03 17.15 -28.79
N ARG A 155 -0.93 16.54 -29.49
CA ARG A 155 -2.03 17.26 -30.14
C ARG A 155 -3.27 17.12 -29.25
N ASP A 156 -3.78 18.27 -28.79
CA ASP A 156 -4.97 18.55 -27.98
C ASP A 156 -5.69 17.37 -27.27
N LEU A 157 -5.75 17.49 -25.93
CA LEU A 157 -6.60 16.71 -25.00
C LEU A 157 -8.08 17.03 -25.21
#